data_AF-A0A7V2IKF4-F1
#
_entry.id   AF-A0A7V2IKF4-F1
#
_cell.length_a   1.000
_cell.length_b   1.000
_cell.length_c   1.000
_cell.angle_alpha   90.00
_cell.angle_beta   90.00
_cell.angle_gamma   90.00
#
_symmetry.space_group_name_H-M   'P 1'
#
loop_
_entity.id
_entity.type
_entity.pdbx_description
1 polymer ?
#
loop_
_entity_poly.entity_id
_entity_poly.type
_entity_poly.pdbx_seq_one_letter_code
_entity_poly.pdbx_strand_id
1 'polypeptide(L)'
;MPEPSLLAGFIAPLEVHTNPQSLLWMFPLLLSIAIIYKATKLRVLFWKRFIREVVVLFITISLFMIAVGVGLNVLVWYLTG
;
A
#
# COMPACT_ATOMS: atom_id res chain seq x y z
N MET A 1 -29.37 -6.26 21.55
CA MET A 1 -28.77 -7.32 20.70
C MET A 1 -28.35 -6.64 19.40
N PRO A 2 -27.12 -6.82 18.90
CA PRO A 2 -26.72 -6.20 17.64
C PRO A 2 -27.60 -6.70 16.49
N GLU A 3 -27.96 -5.78 15.60
CA GLU A 3 -28.81 -6.02 14.43
C GLU A 3 -28.22 -7.17 13.58
N PRO A 4 -29.00 -8.17 13.14
CA PRO A 4 -28.49 -9.32 12.37
C PRO A 4 -27.82 -8.93 11.05
N SER A 5 -28.14 -7.75 10.51
CA SER A 5 -27.50 -7.12 9.35
C SER A 5 -26.04 -6.74 9.61
N LEU A 6 -25.68 -6.35 10.84
CA LEU A 6 -24.30 -6.03 11.19
C LEU A 6 -23.44 -7.28 11.21
N LEU A 7 -23.94 -8.39 11.75
CA LEU A 7 -23.22 -9.67 11.77
C LEU A 7 -23.05 -10.25 10.35
N ALA A 8 -24.05 -10.09 9.49
CA ALA A 8 -23.97 -10.52 8.10
C ALA A 8 -22.86 -9.80 7.31
N GLY A 9 -22.61 -8.52 7.59
CA GLY A 9 -21.54 -7.74 6.96
C GLY A 9 -20.12 -8.23 7.27
N PHE A 10 -19.91 -8.94 8.38
CA PHE A 10 -18.60 -9.51 8.74
C PHE A 10 -18.36 -10.92 8.19
N ILE A 11 -19.42 -11.59 7.69
CA ILE A 11 -19.34 -12.97 7.15
C ILE A 11 -19.42 -12.95 5.62
N ALA A 12 -19.97 -11.90 5.02
CA ALA A 12 -19.98 -11.72 3.58
C ALA A 12 -18.56 -11.51 3.02
N PRO A 13 -18.20 -12.16 1.90
CA PRO A 13 -16.92 -11.92 1.25
C PRO A 13 -16.82 -10.46 0.80
N LEU A 14 -15.74 -9.80 1.18
CA LEU A 14 -15.39 -8.48 0.68
C LEU A 14 -15.00 -8.61 -0.80
N GLU A 15 -15.81 -8.06 -1.69
CA GLU A 15 -15.47 -7.95 -3.10
C GLU A 15 -14.37 -6.90 -3.28
N VAL A 16 -13.12 -7.37 -3.30
CA VAL A 16 -11.97 -6.52 -3.57
C VAL A 16 -11.85 -6.34 -5.08
N HIS A 17 -12.50 -5.30 -5.60
CA HIS A 17 -12.38 -4.95 -7.01
C HIS A 17 -10.95 -4.47 -7.31
N THR A 18 -10.29 -5.12 -8.28
CA THR A 18 -9.01 -4.69 -8.87
C THR A 18 -9.21 -3.54 -9.86
N ASN A 19 -9.86 -2.47 -9.40
CA ASN A 19 -10.00 -1.24 -10.16
C ASN A 19 -8.73 -0.39 -10.07
N PRO A 20 -8.36 0.36 -11.12
CA PRO A 20 -7.20 1.26 -11.09
C PRO A 20 -7.28 2.28 -9.94
N GLN A 21 -8.48 2.73 -9.60
CA GLN A 21 -8.72 3.62 -8.46
C GLN A 21 -8.48 2.93 -7.11
N SER A 22 -8.83 1.65 -6.99
CA SER A 22 -8.56 0.85 -5.78
C SER A 22 -7.06 0.75 -5.50
N LEU A 23 -6.23 0.68 -6.56
CA LEU A 23 -4.77 0.65 -6.42
C LEU A 23 -4.19 1.96 -5.87
N LEU A 24 -4.83 3.11 -6.14
CA LEU A 24 -4.37 4.39 -5.61
C LEU A 24 -4.48 4.46 -4.08
N TRP A 25 -5.41 3.72 -3.47
CA TRP A 25 -5.54 3.61 -2.02
C TRP A 25 -4.35 2.91 -1.34
N MET A 26 -3.48 2.24 -2.09
CA MET A 26 -2.23 1.71 -1.53
C MET A 26 -1.24 2.82 -1.17
N PHE A 27 -1.24 3.97 -1.86
CA PHE A 27 -0.30 5.05 -1.57
C PHE A 27 -0.46 5.65 -0.16
N PRO A 28 -1.67 6.02 0.32
CA PRO A 28 -1.82 6.50 1.71
C PRO A 28 -1.46 5.43 2.75
N LEU A 29 -1.71 4.14 2.46
CA LEU A 29 -1.26 3.04 3.31
C LEU A 29 0.27 2.95 3.36
N LEU A 30 0.94 2.98 2.22
CA LEU A 30 2.40 2.96 2.11
C LEU A 30 3.04 4.16 2.82
N LEU A 31 2.46 5.35 2.67
CA LEU A 31 2.91 6.55 3.35
C LEU A 31 2.81 6.38 4.88
N SER A 32 1.70 5.85 5.37
CA SER A 32 1.49 5.60 6.80
C SER A 32 2.53 4.62 7.36
N ILE A 33 2.78 3.51 6.65
CA ILE A 33 3.80 2.52 7.04
C ILE A 33 5.20 3.14 7.02
N ALA A 34 5.52 3.96 6.01
CA ALA A 34 6.81 4.63 5.90
C ALA A 34 7.08 5.58 7.06
N ILE A 35 6.07 6.35 7.47
CA ILE A 35 6.12 7.24 8.63
C ILE A 35 6.34 6.43 9.91
N ILE A 36 5.52 5.41 10.17
CA ILE A 36 5.59 4.60 11.40
C ILE A 36 6.94 3.87 11.49
N TYR A 37 7.40 3.28 10.39
CA TYR A 37 8.69 2.59 10.33
C TYR A 37 9.86 3.52 10.69
N LYS A 38 9.91 4.72 10.09
CA LYS A 38 10.97 5.68 10.42
C LYS A 38 10.81 6.24 11.83
N ALA A 39 9.59 6.48 12.29
CA ALA A 39 9.33 7.03 13.62
C ALA A 39 9.78 6.07 14.73
N THR A 40 9.53 4.77 14.56
CA THR A 40 9.95 3.73 15.52
C THR A 40 11.45 3.43 15.47
N LYS A 41 12.07 3.58 14.30
CA LYS A 41 13.49 3.24 14.11
C LYS A 41 14.46 4.37 14.46
N LEU A 42 14.04 5.64 14.38
CA LEU A 42 14.90 6.77 14.76
C LEU A 42 14.85 7.01 16.27
N ARG A 43 15.99 6.78 16.95
CA ARG A 43 16.17 7.09 18.38
C ARG A 43 16.19 8.60 18.67
N VAL A 44 16.56 9.43 17.68
CA VAL A 44 16.59 10.90 17.78
C VAL A 44 15.87 11.50 16.56
N LEU A 45 14.78 12.22 16.82
CA LEU A 45 13.92 12.81 15.78
C LEU A 45 14.46 14.17 15.30
N PHE A 46 15.36 14.13 14.32
CA PHE A 46 15.68 15.33 13.54
C PHE A 46 14.64 15.51 12.42
N TRP A 47 13.77 16.52 12.56
CA TRP A 47 12.61 16.72 11.68
C TRP A 47 12.95 16.73 10.17
N LYS A 48 14.00 17.47 9.78
CA LYS A 48 14.46 17.55 8.37
C LYS A 48 14.93 16.20 7.83
N ARG A 49 15.70 15.46 8.64
CA ARG A 49 16.24 14.16 8.27
C ARG A 49 15.14 13.10 8.23
N PHE A 50 14.22 13.16 9.19
CA PHE A 50 13.05 12.29 9.26
C PHE A 50 12.18 12.40 8.00
N ILE A 51 11.77 13.61 7.62
CA ILE A 51 10.95 13.83 6.41
C ILE A 51 11.69 13.32 5.17
N ARG A 52 12.98 13.62 5.01
CA ARG A 52 13.78 13.14 3.87
C ARG A 52 13.78 11.61 3.82
N GLU A 53 14.02 10.96 4.94
CA GLU A 53 14.09 9.50 5.00
C GLU A 53 12.72 8.82 4.79
N VAL A 54 11.63 9.43 5.25
CA VAL A 54 10.25 8.97 4.96
C VAL A 54 9.94 9.09 3.48
N VAL A 55 10.23 10.24 2.86
CA VAL A 55 9.98 10.48 1.43
C VAL A 55 10.79 9.51 0.57
N VAL A 56 12.07 9.31 0.88
CA VAL A 56 12.93 8.35 0.16
C VAL A 56 12.36 6.94 0.24
N LEU A 57 11.93 6.51 1.43
CA LEU A 57 11.39 5.17 1.63
C LEU A 57 10.05 4.99 0.91
N PHE A 58 9.16 5.98 0.99
CA PHE A 58 7.88 5.99 0.29
C PHE A 58 8.06 5.90 -1.24
N ILE A 59 8.96 6.72 -1.81
CA ILE A 59 9.24 6.71 -3.25
C ILE A 59 9.83 5.36 -3.67
N THR A 60 10.83 4.85 -2.93
CA THR A 60 11.50 3.58 -3.27
C THR A 60 10.51 2.42 -3.33
N ILE A 61 9.63 2.30 -2.34
CA ILE A 61 8.63 1.23 -2.30
C ILE A 61 7.58 1.41 -3.40
N SER A 62 7.13 2.65 -3.62
CA SER A 62 6.17 2.97 -4.68
C SER A 62 6.70 2.59 -6.07
N LEU A 63 7.95 2.93 -6.36
CA LEU A 63 8.60 2.61 -7.63
C LEU A 63 8.78 1.11 -7.83
N PHE A 64 9.19 0.40 -6.78
CA PHE A 64 9.30 -1.05 -6.80
C PHE A 64 7.94 -1.72 -7.09
N MET A 65 6.88 -1.23 -6.45
CA MET A 65 5.52 -1.75 -6.63
C MET A 65 5.03 -1.58 -8.08
N ILE A 66 5.27 -0.41 -8.68
CA ILE A 66 4.95 -0.15 -10.09
C ILE A 66 5.77 -1.05 -11.01
N ALA A 67 7.08 -1.20 -10.75
CA ALA A 67 7.95 -2.04 -11.55
C ALA A 67 7.50 -3.50 -11.55
N VAL A 68 7.09 -4.03 -10.40
CA VAL A 68 6.54 -5.40 -10.28
C VAL A 68 5.21 -5.51 -11.04
N GLY A 69 4.31 -4.54 -10.92
CA GLY A 69 3.02 -4.55 -11.63
C GLY A 69 3.20 -4.55 -13.15
N VAL A 70 4.09 -3.70 -13.67
CA VAL A 70 4.43 -3.67 -15.10
C VAL A 70 5.13 -4.96 -15.52
N GLY A 71 6.08 -5.45 -14.74
CA GLY A 71 6.81 -6.69 -15.02
C GLY A 71 5.89 -7.90 -15.13
N LEU A 72 4.92 -8.03 -14.21
CA LEU A 72 3.88 -9.05 -14.26
C LEU A 72 3.02 -8.93 -15.52
N ASN A 73 2.62 -7.71 -15.90
CA ASN A 73 1.82 -7.50 -17.11
C ASN A 73 2.59 -7.90 -18.38
N VAL A 74 3.86 -7.51 -18.48
CA VAL A 74 4.75 -7.91 -19.59
C VAL A 74 4.96 -9.41 -19.62
N LEU A 75 5.14 -10.04 -18.46
CA LEU A 75 5.30 -11.50 -18.35
C LEU A 75 4.04 -12.23 -18.85
N VAL A 76 2.85 -11.79 -18.43
CA VAL A 76 1.58 -12.37 -18.88
C VAL A 76 1.42 -12.22 -20.39
N TRP A 77 1.75 -11.06 -20.95
CA TRP A 77 1.74 -10.83 -22.39
C TRP A 77 2.67 -11.79 -23.13
N TYR A 78 3.89 -11.98 -22.63
CA TYR A 78 4.86 -12.89 -23.23
C TYR A 78 4.44 -14.37 -23.16
N LEU A 79 3.72 -14.77 -22.10
CA LEU A 79 3.26 -16.15 -21.92
C LEU A 79 1.96 -16.47 -22.68
N THR A 80 1.14 -15.45 -22.94
CA THR A 80 -0.19 -15.60 -23.58
C THR A 80 -0.14 -15.30 -25.08
N GLY A 81 0.81 -14.48 -25.53
CA GLY A 81 1.07 -14.20 -26.95
C GLY A 81 1.89 -15.29 -27.62
#